data_AF-A0A7C1WQP8-F1
#
_entry.id   AF-A0A7C1WQP8-F1
#
_cell.length_a   1.000
_cell.length_b   1.000
_cell.length_c   1.000
_cell.angle_alpha   90.00
_cell.angle_beta   90.00
_cell.angle_gamma   90.00
#
_symmetry.space_group_name_H-M   'P 1'
#
loop_
_entity.id
_entity.type
_entity.pdbx_description
1 polymer ?
#
loop_
_entity_poly.entity_id
_entity_poly.type
_entity_poly.pdbx_seq_one_letter_code
_entity_poly.pdbx_strand_id
1 'polypeptide(L)'
;VILPALNKGQWVLCDRFTDATYAYQGGGRGIPFERIATLEQWVQGALRPDYTVLLDLPVEIGLARAGERSAADRFEKEQQIFFEQVRSAYLAQAQRAPERYRIIDASQPLEAVQQQLGSVLQAILKEQGR
;
A
#
# COMPACT_ATOMS: atom_id res chain seq x y z
N VAL A 1 5.15 -16.07 10.60
CA VAL A 1 5.51 -14.80 11.29
C VAL A 1 4.27 -14.03 11.70
N ILE A 2 3.39 -13.65 10.76
CA ILE A 2 2.19 -12.84 11.03
C ILE A 2 1.21 -13.53 12.00
N LEU A 3 0.59 -14.65 11.61
CA LEU A 3 -0.41 -15.35 12.44
C LEU A 3 0.09 -15.70 13.85
N PRO A 4 1.31 -16.26 14.04
CA PRO A 4 1.82 -16.51 15.38
C PRO A 4 1.97 -15.26 16.28
N ALA A 5 2.27 -14.09 15.70
CA ALA A 5 2.37 -12.84 16.45
C ALA A 5 0.98 -12.28 16.80
N LEU A 6 0.05 -12.30 15.84
CA LEU A 6 -1.34 -11.88 16.06
C LEU A 6 -2.02 -12.74 17.15
N ASN A 7 -1.79 -14.06 17.14
CA ASN A 7 -2.31 -14.96 18.17
C ASN A 7 -1.77 -14.68 19.59
N LYS A 8 -0.67 -13.91 19.70
CA LYS A 8 -0.11 -13.44 20.98
C LYS A 8 -0.60 -12.04 21.37
N GLY A 9 -1.56 -11.47 20.63
CA GLY A 9 -2.03 -10.09 20.84
C GLY A 9 -1.01 -9.03 20.46
N GLN A 10 0.00 -9.37 19.65
CA GLN A 10 1.02 -8.44 19.20
C GLN A 10 0.57 -7.73 17.93
N TRP A 11 0.96 -6.47 17.80
CA TRP A 11 0.81 -5.71 16.56
C TRP A 11 1.84 -6.19 15.54
N VAL A 12 1.44 -6.27 14.27
CA VAL A 12 2.34 -6.62 13.16
C VAL A 12 2.38 -5.44 12.21
N LEU A 13 3.54 -4.81 12.08
CA LEU A 13 3.81 -3.86 11.00
C LEU A 13 4.41 -4.62 9.82
N CYS A 14 3.72 -4.62 8.69
CA CYS A 14 4.12 -5.37 7.50
C CYS A 14 4.38 -4.37 6.36
N ASP A 15 5.62 -4.32 5.87
CA ASP A 15 5.94 -3.58 4.64
C ASP A 15 5.42 -4.37 3.44
N ARG A 16 4.34 -3.86 2.85
CA ARG A 16 3.51 -4.49 1.80
C ARG A 16 2.78 -5.76 2.27
N PHE A 17 1.65 -5.99 1.61
CA PHE A 17 0.86 -7.21 1.72
C PHE A 17 0.08 -7.40 0.41
N THR A 18 -1.07 -8.07 0.44
CA THR A 18 -1.85 -8.43 -0.77
C THR A 18 -2.31 -7.25 -1.60
N ASP A 19 -2.50 -6.08 -0.99
CA ASP A 19 -2.81 -4.84 -1.72
C ASP A 19 -1.75 -4.53 -2.80
N ALA A 20 -0.48 -4.88 -2.54
CA ALA A 20 0.59 -4.76 -3.52
C ALA A 20 0.43 -5.74 -4.68
N THR A 21 -0.08 -6.95 -4.45
CA THR A 21 -0.38 -7.89 -5.53
C THR A 21 -1.49 -7.34 -6.43
N TYR A 22 -2.58 -6.83 -5.86
CA TYR A 22 -3.63 -6.17 -6.65
C TYR A 22 -3.09 -4.96 -7.43
N ALA A 23 -2.22 -4.16 -6.82
CA ALA A 23 -1.69 -2.98 -7.49
C ALA A 23 -0.69 -3.33 -8.60
N TYR A 24 0.33 -4.13 -8.32
CA TYR A 24 1.39 -4.44 -9.27
C TYR A 24 0.99 -5.48 -10.30
N GLN A 25 0.39 -6.59 -9.87
CA GLN A 25 0.01 -7.67 -10.78
C GLN A 25 -1.33 -7.37 -11.44
N GLY A 26 -2.28 -6.84 -10.67
CA GLY A 26 -3.57 -6.46 -11.21
C GLY A 26 -3.48 -5.19 -12.05
N GLY A 27 -3.24 -4.05 -11.40
CA GLY A 27 -3.16 -2.75 -12.06
C GLY A 27 -2.06 -2.69 -13.10
N GLY A 28 -0.81 -2.91 -12.67
CA GLY A 28 0.36 -2.74 -13.53
C GLY A 28 0.58 -3.84 -14.58
N ARG A 29 0.19 -5.10 -14.32
CA ARG A 29 0.38 -6.22 -15.27
C ARG A 29 -0.92 -6.71 -15.93
N GLY A 30 -2.06 -6.10 -15.61
CA GLY A 30 -3.35 -6.44 -16.21
C GLY A 30 -3.89 -7.82 -15.80
N ILE A 31 -3.40 -8.43 -14.72
CA ILE A 31 -3.97 -9.69 -14.23
C ILE A 31 -5.39 -9.41 -13.70
N PRO A 32 -6.42 -10.16 -14.12
CA PRO A 32 -7.77 -9.96 -13.62
C PRO A 32 -7.84 -10.04 -12.08
N PHE A 33 -8.48 -9.07 -11.44
CA PHE A 33 -8.55 -8.98 -9.98
C PHE A 33 -9.23 -10.21 -9.36
N GLU A 34 -10.16 -10.85 -10.08
CA GLU A 34 -10.82 -12.10 -9.66
C GLU A 34 -9.82 -13.26 -9.48
N ARG A 35 -8.78 -13.33 -10.32
CA ARG A 35 -7.73 -14.34 -10.17
C ARG A 35 -6.88 -14.06 -8.93
N ILE A 36 -6.57 -12.79 -8.67
CA ILE A 36 -5.83 -12.38 -7.48
C ILE A 36 -6.68 -12.65 -6.22
N ALA A 37 -7.97 -12.36 -6.25
CA ALA A 37 -8.92 -12.64 -5.16
C ALA A 37 -9.04 -14.14 -4.87
N THR A 38 -9.02 -14.98 -5.90
CA THR A 38 -9.00 -16.44 -5.73
C THR A 38 -7.74 -16.89 -4.98
N LEU A 39 -6.57 -16.37 -5.34
CA LEU A 39 -5.31 -16.69 -4.67
C LEU A 39 -5.24 -16.12 -3.25
N GLU A 40 -5.70 -14.88 -3.06
CA GLU A 40 -5.81 -14.25 -1.74
C GLU A 40 -6.67 -15.11 -0.81
N GLN A 41 -7.85 -15.54 -1.27
CA GLN A 41 -8.75 -16.38 -0.49
C GLN A 41 -8.13 -17.75 -0.19
N TRP A 42 -7.45 -18.35 -1.16
CA TRP A 42 -6.80 -19.65 -0.98
C TRP A 42 -5.65 -19.60 0.04
N VAL A 43 -4.83 -18.55 0.02
CA VAL A 43 -3.65 -18.42 0.87
C VAL A 43 -3.99 -17.86 2.25
N GLN A 44 -4.88 -16.86 2.33
CA GLN A 44 -5.16 -16.13 3.57
C GLN A 44 -6.47 -16.53 4.24
N GLY A 45 -7.37 -17.22 3.55
CA GLY A 45 -8.73 -17.43 4.03
C GLY A 45 -9.41 -16.09 4.34
N ALA A 46 -9.94 -15.94 5.55
CA ALA A 46 -10.57 -14.70 6.00
C ALA A 46 -9.58 -13.62 6.50
N LEU A 47 -8.28 -13.93 6.66
CA LEU A 47 -7.31 -13.00 7.21
C LEU A 47 -7.11 -11.80 6.28
N ARG A 48 -7.35 -10.59 6.78
CA ARG A 48 -7.04 -9.32 6.14
C ARG A 48 -6.36 -8.39 7.14
N PRO A 49 -5.56 -7.41 6.69
CA PRO A 49 -5.08 -6.36 7.58
C PRO A 49 -6.26 -5.60 8.20
N ASP A 50 -6.19 -5.32 9.49
CA ASP A 50 -7.16 -4.42 10.15
C ASP A 50 -7.04 -3.00 9.61
N TYR A 51 -5.81 -2.57 9.31
CA TYR A 51 -5.48 -1.26 8.77
C TYR A 51 -4.43 -1.36 7.66
N THR A 52 -4.59 -0.56 6.61
CA THR A 52 -3.58 -0.33 5.57
C THR A 52 -3.29 1.17 5.49
N VAL A 53 -2.03 1.55 5.73
CA VAL A 53 -1.57 2.93 5.51
C VAL A 53 -1.00 3.04 4.10
N LEU A 54 -1.68 3.78 3.23
CA LEU A 54 -1.24 4.02 1.85
C LEU A 54 -0.49 5.36 1.79
N LEU A 55 0.80 5.31 1.51
CA LEU A 55 1.62 6.48 1.22
C LEU A 55 1.47 6.84 -0.27
N ASP A 56 0.57 7.76 -0.59
CA ASP A 56 0.30 8.17 -1.96
C ASP A 56 1.16 9.36 -2.36
N LEU A 57 1.72 9.32 -3.57
CA LEU A 57 2.44 10.43 -4.18
C LEU A 57 2.38 10.34 -5.71
N PRO A 58 2.57 11.47 -6.42
CA PRO A 58 2.79 11.45 -7.86
C PRO A 58 3.91 10.49 -8.26
N VAL A 59 3.69 9.73 -9.34
CA VAL A 59 4.60 8.69 -9.82
C VAL A 59 5.96 9.28 -10.18
N GLU A 60 5.95 10.48 -10.76
CA GLU A 60 7.15 11.21 -11.17
C GLU A 60 8.05 11.52 -9.96
N ILE A 61 7.45 11.94 -8.84
CA ILE A 61 8.18 12.19 -7.58
C ILE A 61 8.72 10.87 -7.02
N GLY A 62 7.93 9.80 -7.06
CA GLY A 62 8.35 8.47 -6.61
C GLY A 62 9.51 7.90 -7.42
N LEU A 63 9.46 8.04 -8.74
CA LEU A 63 10.52 7.62 -9.66
C LEU A 63 11.79 8.44 -9.45
N ALA A 64 11.70 9.77 -9.27
CA ALA A 64 12.86 10.60 -8.98
C ALA A 64 13.58 10.17 -7.68
N ARG A 65 12.83 9.94 -6.59
CA ARG A 65 13.38 9.46 -5.31
C ARG A 65 14.00 8.05 -5.41
N ALA A 66 13.48 7.20 -6.29
CA ALA A 66 14.02 5.87 -6.54
C ALA A 66 15.26 5.91 -7.44
N GLY A 67 15.28 6.79 -8.45
CA GLY A 67 16.39 7.01 -9.38
C GLY A 67 17.63 7.61 -8.71
N GLU A 68 17.46 8.42 -7.66
CA GLU A 68 18.58 8.82 -6.79
C GLU A 68 19.29 7.61 -6.13
N ARG A 69 18.62 6.45 -6.09
CA ARG A 69 19.17 5.18 -5.56
C ARG A 69 19.67 4.22 -6.66
N SER A 70 19.43 4.47 -7.95
CA SER A 70 19.93 3.64 -9.07
C SER A 70 19.90 4.37 -10.42
N ALA A 71 20.95 4.22 -11.25
CA ALA A 71 21.04 4.85 -12.57
C ALA A 71 19.83 4.53 -13.48
N ALA A 72 19.16 5.57 -13.96
CA ALA A 72 17.98 5.46 -14.82
C ALA A 72 18.39 5.04 -16.25
N ASP A 73 17.70 4.02 -16.77
CA ASP A 73 17.92 3.49 -18.11
C ASP A 73 16.63 3.59 -18.93
N ARG A 74 16.78 3.55 -20.26
CA ARG A 74 15.91 3.88 -21.42
C ARG A 74 14.40 3.51 -21.43
N PHE A 75 13.82 3.02 -20.34
CA PHE A 75 12.45 2.50 -20.19
C PHE A 75 11.48 3.44 -19.43
N GLU A 76 11.84 4.71 -19.23
CA GLU A 76 11.14 5.63 -18.32
C GLU A 76 9.63 5.79 -18.59
N LYS A 77 9.20 5.86 -19.86
CA LYS A 77 7.76 6.01 -20.20
C LYS A 77 6.92 4.76 -19.93
N GLU A 78 7.44 3.58 -20.27
CA GLU A 78 6.76 2.32 -19.97
C GLU A 78 6.71 2.08 -18.46
N GLN A 79 7.76 2.46 -17.74
CA GLN A 79 7.77 2.45 -16.27
C GLN A 79 6.75 3.42 -15.70
N GLN A 80 6.66 4.65 -16.21
CA GLN A 80 5.68 5.63 -15.75
C GLN A 80 4.24 5.12 -15.90
N ILE A 81 3.85 4.65 -17.09
CA ILE A 81 2.50 4.10 -17.33
C ILE A 81 2.22 2.94 -16.38
N PHE A 82 3.20 2.03 -16.21
CA PHE A 82 3.08 0.93 -15.27
C PHE A 82 2.81 1.43 -13.84
N PHE A 83 3.59 2.38 -13.33
CA PHE A 83 3.42 2.89 -11.97
C PHE A 83 2.17 3.76 -11.80
N GLU A 84 1.70 4.44 -12.84
CA GLU A 84 0.40 5.12 -12.83
C GLU A 84 -0.75 4.13 -12.67
N GLN A 85 -0.68 2.97 -13.35
CA GLN A 85 -1.66 1.90 -13.19
C GLN A 85 -1.58 1.26 -11.80
N VAL A 86 -0.37 1.07 -11.25
CA VAL A 86 -0.17 0.59 -9.87
C VAL A 86 -0.80 1.57 -8.87
N ARG A 87 -0.49 2.87 -8.98
CA ARG A 87 -1.05 3.92 -8.11
C ARG A 87 -2.57 3.95 -8.20
N SER A 88 -3.11 3.94 -9.42
CA SER A 88 -4.56 3.94 -9.66
C SER A 88 -5.25 2.73 -9.02
N ALA A 89 -4.64 1.55 -9.08
CA ALA A 89 -5.17 0.35 -8.45
C ALA A 89 -5.13 0.41 -6.91
N TYR A 90 -4.12 1.03 -6.30
CA TYR A 90 -4.11 1.29 -4.86
C TYR A 90 -5.23 2.26 -4.46
N LEU A 91 -5.36 3.38 -5.15
CA LEU A 91 -6.38 4.40 -4.86
C LEU A 91 -7.80 3.82 -5.03
N ALA A 92 -8.03 3.01 -6.07
CA ALA A 92 -9.30 2.33 -6.27
C ALA A 92 -9.63 1.33 -5.14
N GLN A 93 -8.64 0.62 -4.59
CA GLN A 93 -8.85 -0.24 -3.42
C GLN A 93 -9.16 0.59 -2.17
N ALA A 94 -8.43 1.69 -1.96
CA ALA A 94 -8.67 2.59 -0.83
C ALA A 94 -10.07 3.21 -0.86
N GLN A 95 -10.57 3.56 -2.04
CA GLN A 95 -11.95 4.04 -2.21
C GLN A 95 -13.02 2.98 -1.92
N ARG A 96 -12.72 1.70 -2.15
CA ARG A 96 -13.67 0.59 -1.94
C ARG A 96 -13.77 0.13 -0.49
N ALA A 97 -12.75 0.38 0.33
CA ALA A 97 -12.70 -0.02 1.74
C ALA A 97 -12.19 1.13 2.62
N PRO A 98 -12.85 2.31 2.62
CA PRO A 98 -12.36 3.50 3.33
C PRO A 98 -12.18 3.29 4.83
N GLU A 99 -12.88 2.33 5.44
CA GLU A 99 -12.73 1.93 6.84
C GLU A 99 -11.37 1.28 7.12
N ARG A 100 -10.80 0.54 6.16
CA ARG A 100 -9.52 -0.18 6.28
C ARG A 100 -8.33 0.68 5.90
N TYR A 101 -8.49 1.59 4.94
CA TYR A 101 -7.38 2.41 4.44
C TYR A 101 -7.23 3.74 5.18
N ARG A 102 -5.98 4.17 5.33
CA ARG A 102 -5.60 5.52 5.74
C ARG A 102 -4.59 6.04 4.73
N ILE A 103 -4.98 7.04 3.95
CA ILE A 103 -4.13 7.61 2.89
C ILE A 103 -3.35 8.78 3.47
N ILE A 104 -2.05 8.82 3.19
CA ILE A 104 -1.13 9.90 3.58
C ILE A 104 -0.53 10.49 2.31
N ASP A 105 -0.51 11.81 2.22
CA ASP A 105 0.16 12.52 1.13
C ASP A 105 1.68 12.47 1.34
N ALA A 106 2.33 11.54 0.66
CA ALA A 106 3.77 11.32 0.68
C ALA A 106 4.52 12.22 -0.31
N SER A 107 3.84 13.14 -1.01
CA SER A 107 4.49 14.18 -1.82
C SER A 107 5.09 15.30 -0.96
N GLN A 108 4.62 15.45 0.29
CA GLN A 108 5.11 16.43 1.25
C GLN A 108 6.54 16.12 1.74
N PRO A 109 7.22 17.10 2.39
CA PRO A 109 8.47 16.87 3.12
C PRO A 109 8.33 15.79 4.20
N LEU A 110 9.43 15.10 4.52
CA LEU A 110 9.46 13.96 5.44
C LEU A 110 8.81 14.27 6.80
N GLU A 111 9.07 15.46 7.35
CA GLU A 111 8.53 15.90 8.64
C GLU A 111 6.99 16.00 8.59
N ALA A 112 6.44 16.53 7.49
CA ALA A 112 5.00 16.63 7.31
C ALA A 112 4.35 15.26 7.11
N VAL A 113 5.01 14.35 6.39
CA VAL A 113 4.56 12.94 6.25
C VAL A 113 4.55 12.24 7.61
N GLN A 114 5.59 12.43 8.42
CA GLN A 114 5.69 11.87 9.78
C GLN A 114 4.60 12.42 10.70
N GLN A 115 4.27 13.71 10.60
CA GLN A 115 3.17 14.31 11.35
C GLN A 115 1.82 13.70 10.96
N GLN A 116 1.53 13.60 9.65
CA GLN A 116 0.31 12.94 9.16
C GLN A 116 0.22 11.48 9.63
N LEU A 117 1.32 10.73 9.52
CA LEU A 117 1.40 9.35 10.00
C LEU A 117 1.15 9.27 11.51
N GLY A 118 1.73 10.19 12.29
CA GLY A 118 1.49 10.28 13.73
C GLY A 118 0.01 10.48 14.06
N SER A 119 -0.68 11.37 13.36
CA SER A 119 -2.13 11.59 13.53
C SER A 119 -2.95 10.35 13.16
N VAL A 120 -2.60 9.67 12.06
CA VAL A 120 -3.26 8.42 11.63
C VAL A 120 -3.08 7.32 12.68
N LEU A 121 -1.85 7.11 13.18
CA LEU A 121 -1.57 6.10 14.19
C LEU A 121 -2.27 6.40 15.51
N GLN A 122 -2.36 7.67 15.92
CA GLN A 122 -3.14 8.06 17.11
C GLN A 122 -4.63 7.76 16.95
N ALA A 123 -5.21 7.98 15.78
CA ALA A 123 -6.60 7.63 15.51
C ALA A 123 -6.82 6.11 15.62
N ILE A 124 -5.94 5.31 15.01
CA ILE A 124 -5.97 3.85 15.07
C ILE A 124 -5.87 3.34 16.52
N LEU A 125 -4.97 3.90 17.34
CA LEU A 125 -4.86 3.51 18.75
C LEU A 125 -6.14 3.79 19.52
N LYS A 126 -6.76 4.97 19.32
CA LYS A 126 -8.04 5.33 19.95
C LYS A 126 -9.18 4.38 19.55
N GLU A 127 -9.27 4.02 18.27
CA GLU A 127 -10.26 3.05 17.77
C GLU A 127 -10.11 1.67 18.43
N GLN A 128 -8.87 1.28 18.77
CA GLN A 128 -8.54 0.03 19.47
C GLN A 128 -8.64 0.13 21.00
N GLY A 129 -9.13 1.26 21.53
CA GLY A 129 -9.26 1.49 22.97
C GLY A 129 -7.93 1.59 23.71
N ARG A 130 -6.87 2.05 23.03
CA ARG A 130 -5.52 2.22 23.56
C ARG A 130 -5.09 3.69 23.66
#